data_AF-A0A955I7D0-F1
#
_entry.id   AF-A0A955I7D0-F1
#
_cell.length_a   1.000
_cell.length_b   1.000
_cell.length_c   1.000
_cell.angle_alpha   90.00
_cell.angle_beta   90.00
_cell.angle_gamma   90.00
#
_symmetry.space_group_name_H-M   'P 1'
#
loop_
_entity.id
_entity.type
_entity.pdbx_description
1 polymer ?
#
loop_
_entity_poly.entity_id
_entity_poly.type
_entity_poly.pdbx_seq_one_letter_code
_entity_poly.pdbx_strand_id
1 'polypeptide(L)'
;MKNNKVLIAAAVVTVLSVTVAIVSLIATWQVTSREDNSETQTVEVPTFEEDLSQVAENDLQNHAQNLTIDETLTLSEQENADLLYMREEEKLARDVYLTLYDKWGLQIFQNIASSEQKHTDSIKALLDAYGLADPFVDGIGNFANETLQQLYDDLVAQGSESAAAAARVGALIEDLDIVDLENAMAATDNEAIITVYQNLQNGSKNHLRSFTSTLSRYGESYEPSYLTQDEYLEIISGAMQRGNGNGSGNGGH
;
A
#
# COMPACT_ATOMS: atom_id res chain seq x y z
N MET A 1 1.97 -2.33 40.77
CA MET A 1 1.42 -2.37 39.41
C MET A 1 2.57 -2.06 38.48
N LYS A 2 2.93 -3.01 37.60
CA LYS A 2 4.15 -2.97 36.80
C LYS A 2 3.90 -2.14 35.53
N ASN A 3 4.83 -1.25 35.26
CA ASN A 3 4.89 -0.42 34.06
C ASN A 3 5.19 -1.32 32.85
N ASN A 4 4.27 -1.41 31.89
CA ASN A 4 4.58 -1.93 30.56
C ASN A 4 5.07 -0.75 29.71
N LYS A 5 6.39 -0.62 29.63
CA LYS A 5 7.05 0.17 28.59
C LYS A 5 6.94 -0.63 27.30
N VAL A 6 6.17 -0.13 26.34
CA VAL A 6 6.21 -0.60 24.96
C VAL A 6 7.58 -0.20 24.40
N LEU A 7 8.39 -1.19 24.08
CA LEU A 7 9.69 -1.02 23.44
C LEU A 7 9.43 -0.96 21.93
N ILE A 8 9.51 0.23 21.33
CA ILE A 8 9.69 0.35 19.88
C ILE A 8 11.20 0.37 19.64
N ALA A 9 11.65 -0.61 18.88
CA ALA A 9 13.05 -0.88 18.60
C ALA A 9 13.63 0.20 17.70
N ALA A 10 14.65 0.91 18.19
CA ALA A 10 15.63 1.56 17.33
C ALA A 10 16.50 0.47 16.69
N ALA A 11 16.32 0.21 15.40
CA ALA A 11 17.12 -0.77 14.68
C ALA A 11 18.50 -0.19 14.34
N VAL A 12 19.49 -0.49 15.19
CA VAL A 12 20.91 -0.46 14.81
C VAL A 12 21.22 -1.83 14.21
N VAL A 13 21.35 -1.93 12.88
CA VAL A 13 21.66 -3.20 12.22
C VAL A 13 23.17 -3.33 12.00
N THR A 14 23.80 -4.15 12.84
CA THR A 14 25.11 -4.74 12.60
C THR A 14 24.98 -6.00 11.73
N VAL A 15 25.75 -6.06 10.64
CA VAL A 15 25.82 -7.17 9.67
C VAL A 15 26.37 -8.45 10.32
N LEU A 16 25.63 -9.55 10.23
CA LEU A 16 26.19 -10.90 10.37
C LEU A 16 25.56 -11.85 9.33
N SER A 17 26.42 -12.36 8.45
CA SER A 17 26.13 -13.29 7.36
C SER A 17 25.96 -14.74 7.86
N VAL A 18 24.87 -15.42 7.45
CA VAL A 18 24.80 -16.90 7.41
C VAL A 18 24.00 -17.34 6.19
N THR A 19 24.63 -18.13 5.33
CA THR A 19 24.02 -18.78 4.16
C THR A 19 23.41 -20.14 4.56
N VAL A 20 22.20 -20.43 4.09
CA VAL A 20 21.63 -21.79 4.09
C VAL A 20 21.11 -22.13 2.70
N ALA A 21 21.59 -23.25 2.15
CA ALA A 21 21.18 -23.81 0.88
C ALA A 21 19.86 -24.59 1.01
N ILE A 22 18.97 -24.43 0.02
CA ILE A 22 17.74 -25.24 -0.10
C ILE A 22 17.83 -26.08 -1.37
N VAL A 23 17.79 -27.40 -1.19
CA VAL A 23 17.57 -28.39 -2.25
C VAL A 23 16.06 -28.63 -2.33
N SER A 24 15.45 -28.43 -3.50
CA SER A 24 14.06 -28.80 -3.76
C SER A 24 13.95 -29.83 -4.88
N LEU A 25 13.26 -30.92 -4.55
CA LEU A 25 12.98 -32.09 -5.38
C LEU A 25 11.72 -31.81 -6.21
N ILE A 26 11.78 -31.96 -7.54
CA ILE A 26 10.61 -31.84 -8.43
C ILE A 26 9.96 -33.21 -8.59
N ALA A 27 8.68 -33.33 -8.24
CA ALA A 27 7.85 -34.49 -8.58
C ALA A 27 6.82 -34.09 -9.66
N THR A 28 6.99 -34.64 -10.86
CA THR A 28 6.08 -34.49 -12.01
C THR A 28 4.90 -35.44 -11.86
N TRP A 29 3.67 -34.91 -11.93
CA TRP A 29 2.44 -35.70 -12.10
C TRP A 29 2.07 -35.77 -13.59
N GLN A 30 1.91 -37.00 -14.11
CA GLN A 30 1.45 -37.26 -15.47
C GLN A 30 -0.08 -37.15 -15.54
N VAL A 31 -0.58 -36.42 -16.54
CA VAL A 31 -1.98 -36.39 -16.96
C VAL A 31 -2.25 -37.62 -17.83
N THR A 32 -3.27 -38.41 -17.48
CA THR A 32 -3.80 -39.46 -18.35
C THR A 32 -5.19 -39.03 -18.82
N SER A 33 -5.34 -38.81 -20.12
CA SER A 33 -6.61 -38.57 -20.79
C SER A 33 -7.49 -39.83 -20.76
N ARG A 34 -8.79 -39.67 -20.48
CA ARG A 34 -9.77 -40.73 -20.74
C ARG A 34 -10.99 -40.14 -21.46
N GLU A 35 -11.42 -40.93 -22.42
CA GLU A 35 -12.29 -40.59 -23.55
C GLU A 35 -13.76 -40.36 -23.14
N ASP A 36 -14.38 -39.49 -23.95
CA ASP A 36 -15.81 -39.24 -24.07
C ASP A 36 -16.58 -40.53 -24.42
N ASN A 37 -17.73 -40.75 -23.79
CA ASN A 37 -18.75 -41.62 -24.37
C ASN A 37 -20.15 -41.09 -24.03
N SER A 38 -20.78 -40.53 -25.05
CA SER A 38 -22.17 -40.13 -25.14
C SER A 38 -23.09 -41.35 -25.05
N GLU A 39 -24.01 -41.37 -24.09
CA GLU A 39 -25.22 -42.19 -24.16
C GLU A 39 -26.47 -41.34 -23.87
N THR A 40 -27.35 -41.27 -24.87
CA THR A 40 -28.70 -40.70 -24.81
C THR A 40 -29.58 -41.50 -23.84
N GLN A 41 -30.02 -40.86 -22.76
CA GLN A 41 -31.10 -41.38 -21.91
C GLN A 41 -32.41 -40.66 -22.20
N THR A 42 -33.47 -41.46 -22.38
CA THR A 42 -34.84 -41.02 -22.62
C THR A 42 -35.45 -40.45 -21.35
N VAL A 43 -35.95 -39.22 -21.42
CA VAL A 43 -36.63 -38.52 -20.33
C VAL A 43 -38.08 -39.00 -20.25
N GLU A 44 -38.43 -39.70 -19.18
CA GLU A 44 -39.83 -39.85 -18.75
C GLU A 44 -40.23 -38.61 -17.93
N VAL A 45 -41.38 -38.04 -18.25
CA VAL A 45 -41.96 -36.90 -17.53
C VAL A 45 -42.94 -37.42 -16.48
N PRO A 46 -42.72 -37.20 -15.17
CA PRO A 46 -43.77 -37.34 -14.19
C PRO A 46 -44.43 -35.99 -13.91
N THR A 47 -45.76 -35.99 -14.00
CA THR A 47 -46.66 -35.03 -13.34
C THR A 47 -47.26 -35.83 -12.16
N PHE A 48 -47.57 -35.32 -10.97
CA PHE A 48 -47.81 -33.98 -10.43
C PHE A 48 -47.81 -34.10 -8.89
N GLU A 49 -47.55 -32.99 -8.19
CA GLU A 49 -47.98 -32.65 -6.80
C GLU A 49 -47.69 -33.62 -5.63
N GLU A 50 -46.62 -33.34 -4.87
CA GLU A 50 -46.62 -33.54 -3.41
C GLU A 50 -45.93 -32.37 -2.66
N ASP A 51 -46.72 -31.77 -1.76
CA ASP A 51 -46.40 -31.04 -0.53
C ASP A 51 -45.48 -29.80 -0.56
N LEU A 52 -46.10 -28.62 -0.78
CA LEU A 52 -45.45 -27.30 -0.69
C LEU A 52 -45.17 -26.82 0.75
N SER A 53 -45.41 -27.62 1.80
CA SER A 53 -45.23 -27.17 3.19
C SER A 53 -43.90 -27.58 3.83
N GLN A 54 -43.18 -28.56 3.27
CA GLN A 54 -41.89 -29.04 3.82
C GLN A 54 -40.64 -28.54 3.08
N VAL A 55 -40.81 -27.92 1.92
CA VAL A 55 -39.70 -27.28 1.16
C VAL A 55 -39.28 -25.94 1.75
N ALA A 56 -40.20 -25.20 2.39
CA ALA A 56 -39.93 -23.84 2.85
C ALA A 56 -39.00 -23.74 4.09
N GLU A 57 -38.99 -24.75 4.98
CA GLU A 57 -38.14 -24.70 6.18
C GLU A 57 -36.72 -25.22 5.94
N ASN A 58 -36.54 -26.20 5.06
CA ASN A 58 -35.20 -26.70 4.70
C ASN A 58 -34.45 -25.75 3.75
N ASP A 59 -35.16 -24.98 2.91
CA ASP A 59 -34.53 -24.00 2.03
C ASP A 59 -33.99 -22.79 2.80
N LEU A 60 -34.64 -22.35 3.88
CA LEU A 60 -34.15 -21.22 4.69
C LEU A 60 -32.89 -21.56 5.51
N GLN A 61 -32.71 -22.81 5.93
CA GLN A 61 -31.51 -23.24 6.67
C GLN A 61 -30.34 -23.62 5.75
N ASN A 62 -30.60 -24.07 4.53
CA ASN A 62 -29.56 -24.33 3.53
C ASN A 62 -29.11 -23.04 2.79
N HIS A 63 -29.96 -22.01 2.69
CA HIS A 63 -29.55 -20.71 2.12
C HIS A 63 -28.70 -19.84 3.08
N ALA A 64 -28.74 -20.12 4.39
CA ALA A 64 -27.90 -19.44 5.38
C ALA A 64 -26.47 -20.02 5.46
N GLN A 65 -26.18 -21.12 4.76
CA GLN A 65 -24.87 -21.80 4.76
C GLN A 65 -24.10 -21.64 3.44
N ASN A 66 -24.61 -20.86 2.48
CA ASN A 66 -23.88 -20.60 1.23
C ASN A 66 -24.05 -19.17 0.71
N LEU A 67 -24.28 -18.23 1.62
CA LEU A 67 -23.82 -16.85 1.39
C LEU A 67 -22.31 -16.90 1.55
N THR A 68 -21.60 -17.16 0.47
CA THR A 68 -20.29 -16.57 0.26
C THR A 68 -20.48 -15.08 0.54
N ILE A 69 -20.19 -14.64 1.77
CA ILE A 69 -19.83 -13.26 2.04
C ILE A 69 -18.77 -13.01 0.99
N ASP A 70 -19.00 -12.02 0.13
CA ASP A 70 -18.01 -11.57 -0.81
C ASP A 70 -16.75 -11.26 0.03
N GLU A 71 -15.79 -12.18 0.08
CA GLU A 71 -14.59 -12.06 0.92
C GLU A 71 -13.82 -10.79 0.56
N THR A 72 -14.10 -10.21 -0.62
CA THR A 72 -13.56 -8.91 -1.04
C THR A 72 -14.11 -7.72 -0.27
N LEU A 73 -15.24 -7.83 0.45
CA LEU A 73 -15.85 -6.73 1.22
C LEU A 73 -15.47 -6.74 2.71
N THR A 74 -14.93 -7.85 3.22
CA THR A 74 -14.52 -7.96 4.63
C THR A 74 -13.01 -7.91 4.74
N LEU A 75 -12.49 -6.78 5.20
CA LEU A 75 -11.07 -6.60 5.48
C LEU A 75 -10.62 -7.43 6.67
N SER A 76 -9.44 -8.01 6.56
CA SER A 76 -8.68 -8.57 7.68
C SER A 76 -8.29 -7.48 8.69
N GLU A 77 -7.94 -7.89 9.91
CA GLU A 77 -7.44 -6.95 10.93
C GLU A 77 -6.17 -6.23 10.46
N GLN A 78 -5.32 -6.91 9.68
CA GLN A 78 -4.08 -6.35 9.15
C GLN A 78 -4.36 -5.30 8.08
N GLU A 79 -5.23 -5.59 7.11
CA GLU A 79 -5.62 -4.60 6.07
C GLU A 79 -6.27 -3.37 6.68
N ASN A 80 -7.10 -3.54 7.71
CA ASN A 80 -7.67 -2.42 8.46
C ASN A 80 -6.57 -1.55 9.08
N ALA A 81 -5.60 -2.18 9.76
CA ALA A 81 -4.51 -1.46 10.39
C ALA A 81 -3.64 -0.72 9.36
N ASP A 82 -3.30 -1.37 8.25
CA ASP A 82 -2.46 -0.80 7.20
C ASP A 82 -3.14 0.36 6.49
N LEU A 83 -4.43 0.25 6.13
CA LEU A 83 -5.16 1.36 5.50
C LEU A 83 -5.24 2.59 6.41
N LEU A 84 -5.47 2.39 7.72
CA LEU A 84 -5.51 3.48 8.69
C LEU A 84 -4.13 4.13 8.85
N TYR A 85 -3.06 3.34 8.85
CA TYR A 85 -1.70 3.84 8.95
C TYR A 85 -1.28 4.61 7.68
N MET A 86 -1.47 4.02 6.50
CA MET A 86 -1.17 4.64 5.19
C MET A 86 -1.92 5.97 5.00
N ARG A 87 -3.15 6.07 5.51
CA ARG A 87 -3.93 7.32 5.48
C ARG A 87 -3.20 8.47 6.18
N GLU A 88 -2.63 8.19 7.35
CA GLU A 88 -1.90 9.18 8.14
C GLU A 88 -0.44 9.36 7.67
N GLU A 89 0.20 8.33 7.12
CA GLU A 89 1.55 8.41 6.56
C GLU A 89 1.60 9.33 5.32
N GLU A 90 0.67 9.17 4.38
CA GLU A 90 0.55 10.05 3.21
C GLU A 90 0.21 11.49 3.63
N LYS A 91 -0.57 11.64 4.71
CA LYS A 91 -0.82 12.95 5.33
C LYS A 91 0.48 13.53 5.92
N LEU A 92 1.32 12.72 6.56
CA LEU A 92 2.62 13.12 7.11
C LEU A 92 3.53 13.64 6.01
N ALA A 93 3.66 12.90 4.90
CA ALA A 93 4.44 13.34 3.74
C ALA A 93 3.96 14.73 3.25
N ARG A 94 2.64 14.85 2.99
CA ARG A 94 2.02 16.12 2.59
C ARG A 94 2.34 17.27 3.55
N ASP A 95 2.11 17.05 4.85
CA ASP A 95 2.19 18.10 5.86
C ASP A 95 3.64 18.54 6.12
N VAL A 96 4.60 17.60 6.10
CA VAL A 96 6.04 17.94 6.15
C VAL A 96 6.41 18.78 4.92
N TYR A 97 5.95 18.41 3.72
CA TYR A 97 6.27 19.15 2.49
C TYR A 97 5.67 20.54 2.47
N LEU A 98 4.41 20.72 2.89
CA LEU A 98 3.80 22.04 3.02
C LEU A 98 4.59 22.91 4.00
N THR A 99 4.97 22.35 5.15
CA THR A 99 5.74 23.07 6.18
C THR A 99 7.13 23.47 5.68
N LEU A 100 7.84 22.58 5.00
CA LEU A 100 9.18 22.85 4.46
C LEU A 100 9.13 23.75 3.22
N TYR A 101 8.03 23.74 2.46
CA TYR A 101 7.77 24.72 1.40
C TYR A 101 7.64 26.13 1.99
N ASP A 102 6.81 26.31 3.01
CA ASP A 102 6.61 27.61 3.65
C ASP A 102 7.92 28.17 4.21
N LYS A 103 8.80 27.29 4.70
CA LYS A 103 10.11 27.66 5.23
C LYS A 103 11.13 28.04 4.15
N TRP A 104 11.28 27.21 3.12
CA TRP A 104 12.41 27.30 2.18
C TRP A 104 12.03 27.83 0.80
N GLY A 105 10.75 27.84 0.44
CA GLY A 105 10.25 28.26 -0.86
C GLY A 105 10.68 27.36 -2.02
N LEU A 106 11.12 26.12 -1.77
CA LEU A 106 11.55 25.20 -2.82
C LEU A 106 10.33 24.57 -3.49
N GLN A 107 10.12 24.89 -4.77
CA GLN A 107 8.94 24.47 -5.54
C GLN A 107 8.70 22.96 -5.57
N ILE A 108 9.75 22.14 -5.43
CA ILE A 108 9.64 20.68 -5.33
C ILE A 108 8.66 20.26 -4.23
N PHE A 109 8.71 20.89 -3.05
CA PHE A 109 7.84 20.55 -1.94
C PHE A 109 6.37 20.85 -2.24
N GLN A 110 6.05 22.02 -2.81
CA GLN A 110 4.66 22.33 -3.17
C GLN A 110 4.11 21.39 -4.25
N ASN A 111 4.94 21.03 -5.23
CA ASN A 111 4.53 20.11 -6.29
C ASN A 111 4.25 18.71 -5.75
N ILE A 112 5.14 18.20 -4.89
CA ILE A 112 5.02 16.85 -4.34
C ILE A 112 3.91 16.81 -3.28
N ALA A 113 3.75 17.81 -2.42
CA ALA A 113 2.62 17.92 -1.49
C ALA A 113 1.25 17.85 -2.22
N SER A 114 1.18 18.39 -3.44
CA SER A 114 -0.04 18.27 -4.27
C SER A 114 -0.27 16.85 -4.81
N SER A 115 0.79 16.04 -4.93
CA SER A 115 0.69 14.61 -5.22
C SER A 115 0.27 13.83 -3.98
N GLU A 116 0.85 14.12 -2.81
CA GLU A 116 0.48 13.43 -1.56
C GLU A 116 -0.95 13.71 -1.13
N GLN A 117 -1.49 14.88 -1.49
CA GLN A 117 -2.93 15.10 -1.35
C GLN A 117 -3.75 14.07 -2.13
N LYS A 118 -3.34 13.71 -3.35
CA LYS A 118 -4.03 12.70 -4.16
C LYS A 118 -3.83 11.29 -3.61
N HIS A 119 -2.65 11.00 -3.07
CA HIS A 119 -2.38 9.72 -2.44
C HIS A 119 -3.28 9.53 -1.22
N THR A 120 -3.29 10.50 -0.30
CA THR A 120 -4.15 10.42 0.89
C THR A 120 -5.64 10.40 0.52
N ASP A 121 -6.07 11.10 -0.54
CA ASP A 121 -7.45 11.01 -1.07
C ASP A 121 -7.77 9.61 -1.63
N SER A 122 -6.79 8.93 -2.22
CA SER A 122 -6.95 7.56 -2.74
C SER A 122 -7.12 6.55 -1.61
N ILE A 123 -6.35 6.68 -0.52
CA ILE A 123 -6.56 5.86 0.68
C ILE A 123 -7.91 6.16 1.31
N LYS A 124 -8.31 7.43 1.41
CA LYS A 124 -9.64 7.81 1.89
C LYS A 124 -10.76 7.10 1.11
N ALA A 125 -10.64 7.01 -0.21
CA ALA A 125 -11.63 6.32 -1.02
C ALA A 125 -11.75 4.82 -0.65
N LEU A 126 -10.65 4.16 -0.29
CA LEU A 126 -10.68 2.79 0.23
C LEU A 126 -11.33 2.72 1.62
N LEU A 127 -11.00 3.64 2.53
CA LEU A 127 -11.64 3.69 3.85
C LEU A 127 -13.16 3.85 3.73
N ASP A 128 -13.61 4.76 2.86
CA ASP A 128 -15.03 4.99 2.60
C ASP A 128 -15.70 3.75 1.96
N ALA A 129 -15.01 3.06 1.04
CA ALA A 129 -15.52 1.85 0.38
C ALA A 129 -15.71 0.67 1.34
N TYR A 130 -14.81 0.53 2.32
CA TYR A 130 -14.86 -0.54 3.32
C TYR A 130 -15.55 -0.13 4.63
N GLY A 131 -16.07 1.10 4.71
CA GLY A 131 -16.80 1.58 5.88
C GLY A 131 -15.93 1.80 7.13
N LEU A 132 -14.64 2.08 6.95
CA LEU A 132 -13.72 2.39 8.05
C LEU A 132 -13.82 3.85 8.49
N ALA A 133 -13.64 4.09 9.79
CA ALA A 133 -13.58 5.43 10.33
C ALA A 133 -12.25 6.09 9.90
N ASP A 134 -12.32 7.27 9.28
CA ASP A 134 -11.14 8.03 8.84
C ASP A 134 -10.36 8.57 10.05
N PRO A 135 -9.08 8.20 10.25
CA PRO A 135 -8.26 8.70 11.35
C PRO A 135 -7.75 10.13 11.12
N PHE A 136 -8.00 10.71 9.93
CA PHE A 136 -7.50 12.02 9.55
C PHE A 136 -7.93 13.13 10.52
N VAL A 137 -6.94 13.81 11.11
CA VAL A 137 -7.15 14.99 11.94
C VAL A 137 -6.89 16.27 11.15
N ASP A 138 -7.85 17.19 11.14
CA ASP A 138 -7.70 18.46 10.44
C ASP A 138 -6.53 19.30 10.99
N GLY A 139 -5.83 19.98 10.07
CA GLY A 139 -4.68 20.82 10.37
C GLY A 139 -3.34 20.18 10.01
N ILE A 140 -2.41 21.02 9.56
CA ILE A 140 -1.03 20.61 9.24
C ILE A 140 -0.35 20.19 10.54
N GLY A 141 0.24 19.00 10.52
CA GLY A 141 1.04 18.51 11.64
C GLY A 141 0.24 17.91 12.80
N ASN A 142 -1.06 17.66 12.63
CA ASN A 142 -1.90 16.98 13.62
C ASN A 142 -2.15 15.52 13.20
N PHE A 143 -1.83 14.56 14.07
CA PHE A 143 -2.04 13.14 13.81
C PHE A 143 -2.74 12.46 14.98
N ALA A 144 -3.60 11.48 14.69
CA ALA A 144 -4.19 10.60 15.69
C ALA A 144 -3.18 9.55 16.17
N ASN A 145 -2.35 9.05 15.27
CA ASN A 145 -1.24 8.16 15.61
C ASN A 145 -0.07 8.95 16.23
N GLU A 146 0.19 8.72 17.53
CA GLU A 146 1.25 9.38 18.29
C GLU A 146 2.67 9.14 17.73
N THR A 147 2.90 7.98 17.08
CA THR A 147 4.19 7.68 16.43
C THR A 147 4.40 8.58 15.22
N LEU A 148 3.37 8.75 14.38
CA LEU A 148 3.43 9.63 13.22
C LEU A 148 3.48 11.11 13.64
N GLN A 149 2.82 11.48 14.74
CA GLN A 149 2.98 12.82 15.33
C GLN A 149 4.44 13.11 15.67
N GLN A 150 5.11 12.20 16.38
CA GLN A 150 6.51 12.35 16.75
C GLN A 150 7.41 12.39 15.51
N LEU A 151 7.15 11.51 14.53
CA LEU A 151 7.90 11.48 13.28
C LEU A 151 7.78 12.81 12.51
N TYR A 152 6.58 13.37 12.42
CA TYR A 152 6.37 14.69 11.82
C TYR A 152 7.22 15.77 12.51
N ASP A 153 7.17 15.84 13.84
CA ASP A 153 7.92 16.83 14.62
C ASP A 153 9.43 16.71 14.37
N ASP A 154 9.96 15.48 14.37
CA ASP A 154 11.37 15.19 14.14
C ASP A 154 11.82 15.52 12.72
N LEU A 155 11.00 15.20 11.71
CA LEU A 155 11.31 15.46 10.30
C LEU A 155 11.25 16.96 9.99
N VAL A 156 10.29 17.70 10.54
CA VAL A 156 10.24 19.17 10.40
C VAL A 156 11.42 19.83 11.08
N ALA A 157 11.84 19.34 12.25
CA ALA A 157 13.02 19.83 12.94
C ALA A 157 14.30 19.61 12.12
N GLN A 158 14.52 18.39 11.63
CA GLN A 158 15.66 18.04 10.77
C GLN A 158 15.65 18.84 9.46
N GLY A 159 14.52 18.87 8.77
CA GLY A 159 14.37 19.58 7.50
C GLY A 159 14.47 21.11 7.67
N SER A 160 14.32 21.61 8.89
CA SER A 160 14.47 23.03 9.21
C SER A 160 15.91 23.50 9.36
N GLU A 161 16.90 22.61 9.35
CA GLU A 161 18.31 22.97 9.53
C GLU A 161 18.89 23.67 8.30
N SER A 162 18.60 23.17 7.10
CA SER A 162 19.05 23.75 5.83
C SER A 162 18.18 23.27 4.66
N ALA A 163 18.27 23.95 3.52
CA ALA A 163 17.60 23.51 2.30
C ALA A 163 18.05 22.11 1.83
N ALA A 164 19.32 21.75 2.05
CA ALA A 164 19.82 20.41 1.75
C ALA A 164 19.26 19.37 2.73
N ALA A 165 19.22 19.69 4.04
CA ALA A 165 18.57 18.83 5.04
C ALA A 165 17.07 18.64 4.76
N ALA A 166 16.38 19.67 4.30
CA ALA A 166 14.98 19.58 3.88
C ALA A 166 14.79 18.58 2.74
N ALA A 167 15.61 18.67 1.68
CA ALA A 167 15.52 17.74 0.57
C ALA A 167 15.94 16.31 0.97
N ARG A 168 16.79 16.16 2.00
CA ARG A 168 17.18 14.86 2.57
C ARG A 168 16.02 14.24 3.34
N VAL A 169 15.29 15.05 4.11
CA VAL A 169 14.02 14.67 4.75
C VAL A 169 12.99 14.23 3.73
N GLY A 170 12.88 14.94 2.60
CA GLY A 170 12.06 14.50 1.47
C GLY A 170 12.44 13.09 0.99
N ALA A 171 13.71 12.85 0.69
CA ALA A 171 14.15 11.51 0.29
C ALA A 171 13.91 10.43 1.37
N LEU A 172 14.05 10.79 2.65
CA LEU A 172 13.80 9.88 3.78
C LEU A 172 12.34 9.47 3.92
N ILE A 173 11.40 10.40 3.70
CA ILE A 173 9.98 10.10 3.73
C ILE A 173 9.63 9.11 2.62
N GLU A 174 10.10 9.36 1.40
CA GLU A 174 9.82 8.46 0.27
C GLU A 174 10.50 7.09 0.41
N ASP A 175 11.66 7.03 1.06
CA ASP A 175 12.35 5.78 1.39
C ASP A 175 11.52 4.92 2.37
N LEU A 176 10.97 5.55 3.42
CA LEU A 176 10.07 4.90 4.37
C LEU A 176 8.78 4.42 3.69
N ASP A 177 8.10 5.33 2.98
CA ASP A 177 6.79 5.09 2.37
C ASP A 177 6.84 3.93 1.35
N ILE A 178 7.91 3.84 0.55
CA ILE A 178 8.09 2.71 -0.39
C ILE A 178 8.15 1.37 0.36
N VAL A 179 8.89 1.30 1.46
CA VAL A 179 9.06 0.05 2.24
C VAL A 179 7.77 -0.30 2.97
N ASP A 180 7.08 0.68 3.56
CA ASP A 180 5.81 0.44 4.25
C ASP A 180 4.73 -0.01 3.25
N LEU A 181 4.68 0.55 2.03
CA LEU A 181 3.81 0.07 0.95
C LEU A 181 4.17 -1.36 0.47
N GLU A 182 5.45 -1.72 0.39
CA GLU A 182 5.88 -3.08 0.04
C GLU A 182 5.43 -4.11 1.08
N ASN A 183 5.59 -3.76 2.35
CA ASN A 183 5.13 -4.59 3.46
C ASN A 183 3.61 -4.75 3.47
N ALA A 184 2.87 -3.65 3.29
CA ALA A 184 1.41 -3.68 3.25
C ALA A 184 0.88 -4.49 2.06
N MET A 185 1.47 -4.36 0.87
CA MET A 185 1.13 -5.18 -0.30
C MET A 185 1.45 -6.66 -0.11
N ALA A 186 2.51 -7.00 0.62
CA ALA A 186 2.85 -8.39 0.91
C ALA A 186 1.90 -9.05 1.92
N ALA A 187 1.12 -8.26 2.67
CA ALA A 187 0.23 -8.71 3.73
C ALA A 187 -1.25 -8.86 3.30
N THR A 188 -1.59 -8.59 2.04
CA THR A 188 -2.96 -8.64 1.51
C THR A 188 -3.00 -9.38 0.17
N ASP A 189 -4.14 -10.00 -0.14
CA ASP A 189 -4.52 -10.50 -1.46
C ASP A 189 -5.68 -9.70 -2.08
N ASN A 190 -6.09 -8.59 -1.45
CA ASN A 190 -7.13 -7.71 -1.93
C ASN A 190 -6.62 -6.84 -3.09
N GLU A 191 -6.94 -7.26 -4.30
CA GLU A 191 -6.52 -6.63 -5.56
C GLU A 191 -6.87 -5.12 -5.64
N ALA A 192 -7.97 -4.68 -5.01
CA ALA A 192 -8.34 -3.27 -5.01
C ALA A 192 -7.38 -2.43 -4.15
N ILE A 193 -6.99 -2.94 -2.98
CA ILE A 193 -6.00 -2.32 -2.11
C ILE A 193 -4.62 -2.33 -2.79
N ILE A 194 -4.20 -3.49 -3.31
CA ILE A 194 -2.91 -3.66 -4.01
C ILE A 194 -2.80 -2.67 -5.17
N THR A 195 -3.86 -2.49 -5.96
CA THR A 195 -3.86 -1.54 -7.08
C THR A 195 -3.61 -0.11 -6.62
N VAL A 196 -4.20 0.31 -5.51
CA VAL A 196 -3.97 1.66 -4.96
C VAL A 196 -2.54 1.77 -4.43
N TYR A 197 -2.08 0.83 -3.61
CA TYR A 197 -0.72 0.85 -3.06
C TYR A 197 0.37 0.84 -4.14
N GLN A 198 0.21 0.09 -5.22
CA GLN A 198 1.14 0.13 -6.36
C GLN A 198 1.19 1.52 -7.03
N ASN A 199 0.04 2.20 -7.13
CA ASN A 199 0.02 3.55 -7.72
C ASN A 199 0.70 4.57 -6.81
N LEU A 200 0.47 4.49 -5.49
CA LEU A 200 1.18 5.30 -4.49
C LEU A 200 2.68 5.06 -4.59
N GLN A 201 3.11 3.78 -4.55
CA GLN A 201 4.52 3.41 -4.60
C GLN A 201 5.25 3.93 -5.85
N ASN A 202 4.57 3.94 -7.01
CA ASN A 202 5.11 4.53 -8.23
C ASN A 202 5.27 6.06 -8.12
N GLY A 203 4.35 6.72 -7.41
CA GLY A 203 4.47 8.13 -7.01
C GLY A 203 5.69 8.36 -6.13
N SER A 204 5.82 7.59 -5.04
CA SER A 204 6.90 7.72 -4.06
C SER A 204 8.27 7.46 -4.69
N LYS A 205 8.39 6.47 -5.59
CA LYS A 205 9.59 6.24 -6.39
C LYS A 205 9.97 7.46 -7.26
N ASN A 206 9.00 8.19 -7.81
CA ASN A 206 9.26 9.42 -8.56
C ASN A 206 9.64 10.61 -7.66
N HIS A 207 9.03 10.70 -6.48
CA HIS A 207 9.37 11.71 -5.49
C HIS A 207 10.80 11.49 -4.98
N LEU A 208 11.19 10.24 -4.67
CA LEU A 208 12.54 9.86 -4.27
C LEU A 208 13.58 10.26 -5.33
N ARG A 209 13.32 9.98 -6.62
CA ARG A 209 14.17 10.47 -7.74
C ARG A 209 14.29 12.00 -7.75
N SER A 210 13.19 12.70 -7.45
CA SER A 210 13.16 14.17 -7.47
C SER A 210 13.94 14.79 -6.31
N PHE A 211 13.80 14.24 -5.09
CA PHE A 211 14.53 14.69 -3.92
C PHE A 211 16.02 14.36 -4.01
N THR A 212 16.38 13.16 -4.43
CA THR A 212 17.78 12.75 -4.64
C THR A 212 18.46 13.61 -5.73
N SER A 213 17.76 13.89 -6.84
CA SER A 213 18.25 14.84 -7.85
C SER A 213 18.43 16.25 -7.28
N THR A 214 17.52 16.70 -6.41
CA THR A 214 17.63 18.00 -5.75
C THR A 214 18.82 18.05 -4.79
N LEU A 215 19.04 17.00 -4.00
CA LEU A 215 20.20 16.84 -3.10
C LEU A 215 21.53 16.97 -3.84
N SER A 216 21.62 16.35 -5.02
CA SER A 216 22.84 16.41 -5.83
C SER A 216 23.23 17.84 -6.24
N ARG A 217 22.25 18.77 -6.34
CA ARG A 217 22.51 20.19 -6.64
C ARG A 217 23.15 20.93 -5.47
N TYR A 218 23.00 20.41 -4.25
CA TYR A 218 23.70 20.87 -3.06
C TYR A 218 25.05 20.17 -2.87
N GLY A 219 25.44 19.27 -3.78
CA GLY A 219 26.68 18.49 -3.68
C GLY A 219 26.58 17.33 -2.69
N GLU A 220 25.36 16.92 -2.33
CA GLU A 220 25.09 15.85 -1.37
C GLU A 220 24.43 14.64 -2.04
N SER A 221 24.69 13.44 -1.50
CA SER A 221 23.97 12.21 -1.84
C SER A 221 23.02 11.80 -0.70
N TYR A 222 22.01 11.02 -1.06
CA TYR A 222 21.16 10.32 -0.11
C TYR A 222 21.64 8.86 0.01
N GLU A 223 21.74 8.39 1.25
CA GLU A 223 21.98 6.99 1.60
C GLU A 223 20.67 6.45 2.21
N PRO A 224 20.11 5.34 1.69
CA PRO A 224 18.83 4.84 2.17
C PRO A 224 18.92 4.37 3.62
N SER A 225 17.85 4.65 4.37
CA SER A 225 17.67 4.23 5.76
C SER A 225 16.78 2.99 5.88
N TYR A 226 15.85 2.81 4.93
CA TYR A 226 14.86 1.72 4.93
C TYR A 226 15.06 0.78 3.74
N LEU A 227 15.09 1.30 2.52
CA LEU A 227 15.41 0.54 1.32
C LEU A 227 16.81 -0.09 1.43
N THR A 228 17.00 -1.24 0.81
CA THR A 228 18.35 -1.73 0.58
C THR A 228 19.08 -0.80 -0.40
N GLN A 229 20.41 -0.81 -0.32
CA GLN A 229 21.24 -0.03 -1.25
C GLN A 229 20.96 -0.40 -2.71
N ASP A 230 20.72 -1.68 -3.01
CA ASP A 230 20.47 -2.16 -4.37
C ASP A 230 19.11 -1.69 -4.89
N GLU A 231 18.05 -1.78 -4.09
CA GLU A 231 16.71 -1.27 -4.46
C GLU A 231 16.72 0.24 -4.68
N TYR A 232 17.37 0.98 -3.78
CA TYR A 232 17.55 2.42 -3.94
C TYR A 232 18.25 2.76 -5.27
N LEU A 233 19.36 2.08 -5.58
CA LEU A 233 20.11 2.29 -6.83
C LEU A 233 19.28 1.93 -8.07
N GLU A 234 18.50 0.85 -8.01
CA GLU A 234 17.56 0.48 -9.07
C GLU A 234 16.53 1.58 -9.30
N ILE A 235 15.93 2.11 -8.23
CA ILE A 235 14.92 3.18 -8.31
C ILE A 235 15.52 4.44 -8.93
N ILE A 236 16.64 4.95 -8.43
CA ILE A 236 17.20 6.23 -8.88
C ILE A 236 17.84 6.17 -10.28
N SER A 237 18.24 4.98 -10.74
CA SER A 237 18.78 4.78 -12.09
C SER A 237 17.69 4.58 -13.15
N GLY A 238 16.47 4.22 -12.73
CA GLY A 238 15.30 4.06 -13.59
C GLY A 238 14.72 5.36 -14.13
N ALA A 239 13.92 5.26 -15.20
CA ALA A 239 13.14 6.39 -15.72
C ALA A 239 11.97 6.74 -14.79
N MET A 240 11.52 8.00 -14.82
CA MET A 240 10.27 8.38 -14.12
C MET A 240 9.10 7.54 -14.62
N GLN A 241 8.33 6.98 -13.69
CA GLN A 241 7.15 6.18 -13.99
C GLN A 241 5.98 7.12 -14.27
N ARG A 242 5.29 6.92 -15.42
CA ARG A 242 4.04 7.63 -15.69
C ARG A 242 2.92 6.90 -14.95
N GLY A 243 2.12 7.62 -14.17
CA GLY A 243 0.90 7.06 -13.59
C GLY A 243 0.01 6.45 -14.69
N ASN A 244 -0.74 5.40 -14.35
CA ASN A 244 -1.66 4.69 -15.26
C ASN A 244 -2.88 5.56 -15.62
N GLY A 245 -2.63 6.70 -16.27
CA GLY A 245 -3.65 7.50 -16.94
C GLY A 245 -3.89 6.90 -18.31
N ASN A 246 -5.05 6.28 -18.50
CA ASN A 246 -5.51 5.74 -19.78
C ASN A 246 -5.74 6.89 -20.78
N GLY A 247 -4.67 7.42 -21.35
CA GLY A 247 -4.68 8.54 -22.28
C GLY A 247 -4.85 8.06 -23.72
N SER A 248 -6.09 7.86 -24.17
CA SER A 248 -6.41 7.81 -25.60
C SER A 248 -6.25 9.21 -26.20
N GLY A 249 -5.02 9.57 -26.59
CA GLY A 249 -4.71 10.80 -27.31
C GLY A 249 -4.69 10.55 -28.81
N ASN A 250 -5.83 10.80 -29.47
CA ASN A 250 -6.01 10.79 -30.92
C ASN A 250 -5.14 11.88 -31.58
N GLY A 251 -4.04 11.48 -32.24
CA GLY A 251 -3.21 12.36 -33.06
C GLY A 251 -3.72 12.42 -34.50
N GLY A 252 -4.55 13.42 -34.80
CA GLY A 252 -4.90 13.82 -36.17
C GLY A 252 -3.93 14.89 -36.67
N HIS A 253 -3.36 14.65 -37.86
CA HIS A 253 -2.49 15.57 -38.62
C HIS A 253 -3.22 16.82 -39.12
#